data_AF-A0A1S9M4Q7-F1
#
_entry.id   AF-A0A1S9M4Q7-F1
#
_cell.length_a   1.000
_cell.length_b   1.000
_cell.length_c   1.000
_cell.angle_alpha   90.00
_cell.angle_beta   90.00
_cell.angle_gamma   90.00
#
_symmetry.space_group_name_H-M   'P 1'
#
loop_
_entity.id
_entity.type
_entity.pdbx_description
1 polymer ?
#
loop_
_entity_poly.entity_id
_entity_poly.type
_entity_poly.pdbx_seq_one_letter_code
_entity_poly.pdbx_strand_id
1 'polypeptide(L)'
;NPVMAMDPNLPGTSENQPPQQNLTIEENIINLKQKIYDNAKKITKINKILRGSFNITDDQKEILLKLQENSKQLVNNQKEQIKAYQILLKNLNDDNN
;
A
#
# COMPACT_ATOMS: atom_id res chain seq x y z
N ASN A 1 -38.99 33.10 -9.93
CA ASN A 1 -37.63 32.57 -9.74
C ASN A 1 -36.95 32.39 -11.08
N PRO A 2 -36.09 33.32 -11.50
CA PRO A 2 -35.24 33.09 -12.66
C PRO A 2 -34.16 32.08 -12.28
N VAL A 3 -34.01 31.07 -13.14
CA VAL A 3 -32.92 30.10 -13.10
C VAL A 3 -31.63 30.88 -13.33
N MET A 4 -30.69 30.87 -12.38
CA MET A 4 -29.37 31.48 -12.56
C MET A 4 -28.70 30.79 -13.75
N ALA A 5 -28.62 31.50 -14.87
CA ALA A 5 -27.82 31.07 -16.02
C ALA A 5 -26.35 31.03 -15.58
N MET A 6 -25.73 29.86 -15.63
CA MET A 6 -24.28 29.76 -15.52
C MET A 6 -23.65 30.56 -16.66
N ASP A 7 -22.78 31.50 -16.32
CA ASP A 7 -21.95 32.24 -17.27
C ASP A 7 -21.09 31.23 -18.08
N PRO A 8 -21.25 31.14 -19.41
CA PRO A 8 -20.49 30.21 -20.24
C PRO A 8 -18.98 30.51 -20.28
N ASN A 9 -18.52 31.62 -19.71
CA ASN A 9 -17.12 32.01 -19.65
C ASN A 9 -16.42 31.69 -18.31
N LEU A 10 -17.08 31.00 -17.38
CA LEU A 10 -16.36 30.40 -16.26
C LEU A 10 -15.60 29.18 -16.80
N PRO A 11 -14.24 29.18 -16.83
CA PRO A 11 -13.51 27.96 -17.10
C PRO A 11 -13.95 26.94 -16.05
N GLY A 12 -14.69 25.92 -16.51
CA GLY A 12 -15.11 24.82 -15.65
C GLY A 12 -13.87 24.27 -14.98
N THR A 13 -13.86 24.21 -13.66
CA THR A 13 -12.75 23.70 -12.84
C THR A 13 -12.54 22.18 -12.98
N SER A 14 -12.82 21.61 -14.15
CA SER A 14 -12.89 20.18 -14.41
C SER A 14 -11.56 19.54 -14.86
N GLU A 15 -10.52 20.33 -15.15
CA GLU A 15 -9.26 19.79 -15.72
C GLU A 15 -8.27 19.29 -14.65
N ASN A 16 -8.46 19.64 -13.38
CA ASN A 16 -7.50 19.32 -12.31
C ASN A 16 -7.94 18.19 -11.36
N GLN A 17 -9.04 17.49 -11.66
CA GLN A 17 -9.44 16.34 -10.86
C GLN A 17 -8.77 15.08 -11.42
N PRO A 18 -7.93 14.38 -10.64
CA PRO A 18 -7.33 13.15 -11.11
C PRO A 18 -8.45 12.15 -11.46
N PRO A 19 -8.32 11.38 -12.56
CA PRO A 19 -9.26 10.32 -12.91
C PRO A 19 -9.58 9.43 -11.71
N GLN A 20 -10.83 8.96 -11.56
CA GLN A 20 -11.20 8.04 -10.46
C GLN A 20 -10.30 6.79 -10.38
N GLN A 21 -9.75 6.37 -11.51
CA GLN A 21 -8.79 5.28 -11.59
C GLN A 21 -7.49 5.58 -10.82
N ASN A 22 -7.02 6.83 -10.82
CA ASN A 22 -5.85 7.28 -10.05
C ASN A 22 -6.12 7.23 -8.55
N LEU A 23 -7.29 7.72 -8.10
CA LEU A 23 -7.70 7.67 -6.70
C LEU A 23 -7.76 6.22 -6.17
N THR A 24 -8.24 5.29 -7.00
CA THR A 24 -8.29 3.85 -6.67
C THR A 24 -6.89 3.26 -6.53
N ILE A 25 -5.94 3.66 -7.38
CA ILE A 25 -4.54 3.20 -7.31
C ILE A 25 -3.85 3.78 -6.07
N GLU A 26 -4.08 5.05 -5.74
CA GLU A 26 -3.55 5.68 -4.53
C GLU A 26 -4.04 4.98 -3.25
N GLU A 27 -5.33 4.66 -3.17
CA GLU A 27 -5.89 3.89 -2.06
C GLU A 27 -5.26 2.49 -1.94
N ASN A 28 -5.04 1.80 -3.07
CA ASN A 28 -4.35 0.52 -3.09
C ASN A 28 -2.90 0.62 -2.59
N ILE A 29 -2.18 1.69 -2.94
CA ILE A 29 -0.84 1.95 -2.43
C ILE A 29 -0.86 2.18 -0.91
N ILE A 30 -1.81 2.97 -0.39
CA ILE A 30 -1.98 3.22 1.05
C ILE A 30 -2.25 1.91 1.79
N ASN A 31 -3.17 1.09 1.28
CA ASN A 31 -3.51 -0.21 1.85
C ASN A 31 -2.32 -1.17 1.89
N LEU A 32 -1.49 -1.19 0.84
CA LEU A 32 -0.26 -1.98 0.81
C LEU A 32 0.78 -1.47 1.81
N LYS A 33 0.97 -0.16 1.94
CA LYS A 33 1.87 0.43 2.94
C LYS A 33 1.48 0.02 4.36
N GLN A 34 0.19 0.06 4.67
CA GLN A 34 -0.32 -0.38 5.97
C GLN A 34 -0.04 -1.87 6.22
N LYS A 35 -0.32 -2.74 5.22
CA LYS A 35 -0.03 -4.18 5.32
C LYS A 35 1.47 -4.47 5.53
N ILE A 36 2.35 -3.74 4.84
CA ILE A 36 3.81 -3.86 5.02
C ILE A 36 4.20 -3.50 6.45
N TYR A 37 3.67 -2.41 6.99
CA TYR A 37 3.95 -1.97 8.35
C TYR A 37 3.50 -3.00 9.40
N ASP A 38 2.32 -3.58 9.24
CA ASP A 38 1.81 -4.61 10.15
C ASP A 38 2.62 -5.91 10.07
N ASN A 39 3.07 -6.30 8.87
CA ASN A 39 3.96 -7.43 8.69
C ASN A 39 5.35 -7.18 9.30
N ALA A 40 5.89 -5.96 9.18
CA ALA A 40 7.14 -5.58 9.83
C ALA A 40 7.04 -5.63 11.36
N LYS A 41 5.90 -5.24 11.94
CA LYS A 41 5.61 -5.42 13.36
C LYS A 41 5.60 -6.90 13.75
N LYS A 42 4.98 -7.78 12.96
CA LYS A 42 4.98 -9.24 13.21
C LYS A 42 6.40 -9.81 13.22
N ILE A 43 7.23 -9.46 12.23
CA ILE A 43 8.64 -9.88 12.17
C ILE A 43 9.40 -9.42 13.43
N THR A 44 9.18 -8.18 13.86
CA THR A 44 9.81 -7.63 15.08
C THR A 44 9.38 -8.39 16.33
N LYS A 45 8.10 -8.75 16.46
CA LYS A 45 7.60 -9.58 17.57
C LYS A 45 8.24 -10.96 17.57
N ILE A 46 8.30 -11.62 16.41
CA ILE A 46 8.95 -12.94 16.27
C ILE A 46 10.43 -12.85 16.66
N ASN A 47 11.16 -11.82 16.20
CA ASN A 47 12.54 -11.58 16.58
C ASN A 47 12.74 -11.42 18.09
N LYS A 48 11.82 -10.72 18.78
CA LYS A 48 11.87 -10.58 20.24
C LYS A 48 11.69 -11.92 20.95
N ILE A 49 10.73 -12.74 20.50
CA ILE A 49 10.51 -14.08 21.05
C ILE A 49 11.76 -14.94 20.84
N LEU A 50 12.27 -15.02 19.61
CA LEU A 50 13.45 -15.83 19.28
C LEU A 50 14.72 -15.41 20.05
N ARG A 51 14.88 -14.12 20.38
CA ARG A 51 16.05 -13.62 21.13
C ARG A 51 15.90 -13.70 22.65
N GLY A 52 14.67 -13.56 23.16
CA GLY A 52 14.41 -13.41 24.60
C GLY A 52 13.86 -14.65 25.29
N SER A 53 13.45 -15.67 24.54
CA SER A 53 12.82 -16.85 25.12
C SER A 53 13.84 -17.93 25.46
N PHE A 54 14.07 -18.13 26.76
CA PHE A 54 14.76 -19.29 27.31
C PHE A 54 13.86 -20.56 27.35
N ASN A 55 12.55 -20.41 27.12
CA ASN A 55 11.53 -21.46 27.29
C ASN A 55 10.77 -21.81 25.98
N ILE A 56 11.35 -21.56 24.80
CA ILE A 56 10.78 -22.07 23.54
C ILE A 56 11.41 -23.42 23.20
N THR A 57 10.58 -24.39 22.83
CA THR A 57 11.06 -25.68 22.33
C THR A 57 11.65 -25.53 20.92
N ASP A 58 12.43 -26.51 20.47
CA ASP A 58 12.99 -26.51 19.12
C ASP A 58 11.91 -26.49 18.03
N ASP A 59 10.81 -27.22 18.23
CA ASP A 59 9.66 -27.20 17.31
C ASP A 59 9.02 -25.79 17.22
N GLN A 60 8.84 -25.13 18.37
CA GLN A 60 8.30 -23.77 18.41
C GLN A 60 9.25 -22.79 17.71
N LYS A 61 10.56 -22.97 17.91
CA LYS A 61 11.59 -22.17 17.24
C LYS A 61 11.55 -22.36 15.73
N GLU A 62 11.43 -23.60 15.24
CA GLU A 62 11.32 -23.88 13.80
C GLU A 62 10.09 -23.21 13.18
N ILE A 63 8.93 -23.31 13.85
CA ILE A 63 7.69 -22.65 13.40
C ILE A 63 7.87 -21.13 13.33
N LEU A 64 8.49 -20.53 14.35
CA LEU A 64 8.74 -19.09 14.38
C LEU A 64 9.70 -18.64 13.27
N LEU A 65 10.74 -19.42 12.97
CA LEU A 65 11.67 -19.14 11.87
C LEU A 65 10.97 -19.20 10.51
N LYS A 66 10.12 -20.21 10.26
CA LYS A 66 9.31 -20.32 9.04
C LYS A 66 8.35 -19.13 8.89
N LEU A 67 7.65 -18.78 9.98
CA LEU A 67 6.73 -17.63 9.99
C LEU A 67 7.45 -16.30 9.74
N GLN A 68 8.65 -16.14 10.29
CA GLN A 68 9.48 -14.97 10.04
C GLN A 68 9.86 -14.88 8.56
N GLU A 69 10.31 -15.97 7.95
CA GLU A 69 10.75 -15.97 6.56
C GLU A 69 9.60 -15.70 5.60
N ASN A 70 8.45 -16.36 5.82
CA ASN A 70 7.23 -16.10 5.06
C ASN A 70 6.80 -14.63 5.17
N SER A 71 6.94 -14.02 6.36
CA SER A 71 6.62 -12.61 6.56
C SER A 71 7.56 -11.68 5.78
N LYS A 72 8.86 -12.01 5.68
CA LYS A 72 9.83 -11.24 4.86
C LYS A 72 9.49 -11.33 3.37
N GLN A 73 9.20 -12.54 2.88
CA GLN A 73 8.80 -12.75 1.49
C GLN A 73 7.53 -11.97 1.15
N LEU A 74 6.52 -12.01 2.03
CA LEU A 74 5.28 -11.25 1.86
C LEU A 74 5.54 -9.74 1.78
N VAL A 75 6.40 -9.20 2.67
CA VAL A 75 6.78 -7.78 2.63
C VAL A 75 7.49 -7.43 1.32
N ASN A 76 8.38 -8.29 0.83
CA ASN A 76 9.06 -8.05 -0.45
C ASN A 76 8.07 -8.04 -1.62
N ASN A 77 7.15 -9.00 -1.68
CA ASN A 77 6.10 -9.03 -2.70
C ASN A 77 5.21 -7.79 -2.65
N GLN A 78 4.85 -7.32 -1.45
CA GLN A 78 4.05 -6.10 -1.28
C GLN A 78 4.81 -4.85 -1.74
N LYS A 79 6.14 -4.79 -1.55
CA LYS A 79 6.98 -3.70 -2.07
C LYS A 79 7.02 -3.70 -3.60
N GLU A 80 7.15 -4.87 -4.23
CA GLU A 80 7.09 -4.97 -5.69
C GLU A 80 5.71 -4.56 -6.24
N GLN A 81 4.61 -4.92 -5.55
CA GLN A 81 3.27 -4.44 -5.91
C GLN A 81 3.13 -2.92 -5.82
N ILE A 82 3.70 -2.29 -4.78
CA ILE A 82 3.71 -0.81 -4.69
C ILE A 82 4.45 -0.20 -5.87
N LYS A 83 5.62 -0.73 -6.25
CA LYS A 83 6.37 -0.24 -7.42
C LYS A 83 5.53 -0.35 -8.70
N ALA A 84 4.84 -1.47 -8.90
CA ALA A 84 3.97 -1.67 -10.05
C ALA A 84 2.81 -0.65 -10.08
N TYR A 85 2.15 -0.41 -8.94
CA TYR A 85 1.10 0.61 -8.85
C TYR A 85 1.62 2.04 -9.08
N GLN A 86 2.83 2.35 -8.61
CA GLN A 86 3.46 3.65 -8.87
C GLN A 86 3.77 3.86 -10.35
N ILE A 87 4.25 2.82 -11.05
CA ILE A 87 4.46 2.87 -12.50
C ILE A 87 3.13 3.06 -13.23
N LEU A 88 2.10 2.31 -12.84
CA LEU A 88 0.77 2.44 -13.45
C LEU A 88 0.19 3.85 -13.26
N LEU A 89 0.28 4.40 -12.05
CA LEU A 89 -0.19 5.75 -11.76
C LEU A 89 0.56 6.80 -12.58
N LYS A 90 1.89 6.62 -12.74
CA LYS A 90 2.70 7.52 -13.57
C LYS A 90 2.26 7.46 -15.04
N ASN A 91 2.14 6.27 -15.62
CA ASN A 91 1.71 6.11 -17.01
C ASN A 91 0.31 6.70 -17.26
N LEU A 92 -0.63 6.48 -16.34
CA LEU A 92 -1.98 7.05 -16.43
C LEU A 92 -2.00 8.59 -16.33
N ASN A 93 -1.02 9.19 -15.65
CA ASN A 93 -0.87 10.64 -15.60
C ASN A 93 -0.17 11.19 -16.85
N ASP A 94 0.77 10.44 -17.42
CA ASP A 94 1.53 10.83 -18.62
C ASP A 94 0.68 10.68 -19.91
N ASP A 95 -0.22 9.68 -19.99
CA ASP A 95 -1.12 9.44 -21.14
C ASP A 95 -2.37 10.34 -21.16
N ASN A 96 -2.71 11.01 -20.04
CA ASN A 96 -3.83 11.95 -19.95
C ASN A 96 -3.43 13.42 -20.21
N ASN A 97 -2.21 13.67 -20.69
CA ASN A 97 -1.66 15.01 -20.94
C ASN A 97 -1.33 15.22 -22.43
#